data_AF-A0A1E4SM44-F1
#
_entry.id   AF-A0A1E4SM44-F1
#
_cell.length_a   1.000
_cell.length_b   1.000
_cell.length_c   1.000
_cell.angle_alpha   90.00
_cell.angle_beta   90.00
_cell.angle_gamma   90.00
#
_symmetry.space_group_name_H-M   'P 1'
#
loop_
_entity.id
_entity.type
_entity.pdbx_description
1 polymer ?
#
loop_
_entity_poly.entity_id
_entity_poly.type
_entity_poly.pdbx_seq_one_letter_code
_entity_poly.pdbx_strand_id
1 'polypeptide(L)'
;QIPPPISPKQDPQQALTQQIDYYFSLENLIRDIYLRKNMDTEGWVSLSLILNFKRVKIIINGIQNSLESDQEVSSIILETVKNCQNLEINYLNEKDAESATIDDVNLRVKDNFEQWLL
;
A
#
# COMPACT_ATOMS: atom_id res chain seq x y z
N GLN A 1 -2.46 14.54 -11.76
CA GLN A 1 -2.06 14.94 -10.40
C GLN A 1 -0.62 14.50 -10.16
N ILE A 2 0.07 15.19 -9.26
CA ILE A 2 1.46 14.91 -8.83
C ILE A 2 1.34 14.08 -7.55
N PRO A 3 2.21 13.09 -7.30
CA PRO A 3 2.14 12.31 -6.07
C PRO A 3 2.20 13.24 -4.84
N PRO A 4 1.33 13.05 -3.84
CA PRO A 4 1.05 14.03 -2.78
C PRO A 4 2.34 14.44 -2.07
N PRO A 5 2.66 15.72 -1.86
CA PRO A 5 3.93 16.08 -1.22
C PRO A 5 4.01 15.48 0.19
N ILE A 6 5.15 14.86 0.53
CA ILE A 6 5.41 14.39 1.89
C ILE A 6 5.67 15.63 2.74
N SER A 7 4.64 16.08 3.47
CA SER A 7 4.75 17.25 4.35
C SER A 7 5.27 16.82 5.73
N PRO A 8 6.32 17.48 6.27
CA PRO A 8 6.83 17.17 7.62
C PRO A 8 5.82 17.40 8.75
N LYS A 9 4.73 18.15 8.49
CA LYS A 9 3.68 18.45 9.46
C LYS A 9 2.45 17.55 9.34
N GLN A 10 2.41 16.69 8.33
CA GLN A 10 1.30 15.78 8.13
C GLN A 10 1.45 14.57 9.05
N ASP A 11 0.33 14.05 9.54
CA ASP A 11 0.30 12.80 10.26
C ASP A 11 0.92 11.67 9.40
N PRO A 12 1.94 10.95 9.89
CA PRO A 12 2.63 9.93 9.11
C PRO A 12 1.73 8.79 8.62
N GLN A 13 0.74 8.38 9.42
CA GLN A 13 -0.21 7.34 9.04
C GLN A 13 -1.11 7.82 7.89
N GLN A 14 -1.62 9.05 7.98
CA GLN A 14 -2.38 9.69 6.91
C GLN A 14 -1.53 9.87 5.63
N ALA A 15 -0.26 10.23 5.78
CA ALA A 15 0.67 10.33 4.66
C ALA A 15 0.88 8.97 3.97
N LEU A 16 0.97 7.89 4.75
CA LEU A 16 1.08 6.53 4.23
C LEU A 16 -0.20 6.11 3.47
N THR A 17 -1.39 6.37 4.03
CA THR A 17 -2.67 6.06 3.37
C THR A 17 -2.78 6.75 2.02
N GLN A 18 -2.53 8.07 1.97
CA GLN A 18 -2.58 8.84 0.73
C GLN A 18 -1.53 8.37 -0.28
N GLN A 19 -0.35 7.96 0.19
CA GLN A 19 0.71 7.48 -0.67
C GLN A 19 0.34 6.14 -1.34
N ILE A 20 -0.27 5.22 -0.60
CA ILE A 20 -0.73 3.94 -1.11
C ILE A 20 -1.91 4.15 -2.07
N ASP A 21 -2.92 4.94 -1.69
CA ASP A 21 -4.05 5.29 -2.56
C ASP A 21 -3.59 5.91 -3.89
N TYR A 22 -2.57 6.77 -3.85
CA TYR A 22 -2.00 7.36 -5.06
C TYR A 22 -1.42 6.29 -6.00
N TYR A 23 -0.73 5.26 -5.50
CA TYR A 23 -0.14 4.24 -6.36
C TYR A 23 -1.18 3.47 -7.17
N PHE A 24 -2.35 3.24 -6.57
CA PHE A 24 -3.48 2.58 -7.23
C PHE A 24 -4.49 3.56 -7.83
N SER A 25 -4.17 4.86 -7.88
CA SER A 25 -4.99 5.85 -8.56
C SER A 25 -4.90 5.67 -10.08
N LEU A 26 -5.98 6.01 -10.78
CA LEU A 26 -6.08 6.02 -12.24
C LEU A 26 -4.84 6.65 -12.90
N GLU A 27 -4.43 7.80 -12.40
CA GLU A 27 -3.34 8.56 -13.00
C GLU A 27 -1.98 7.91 -12.84
N ASN A 28 -1.74 7.23 -11.70
CA ASN A 28 -0.50 6.49 -11.51
C ASN A 28 -0.52 5.22 -12.36
N LEU A 29 -1.62 4.47 -12.34
CA LEU A 29 -1.75 3.21 -13.10
C LEU A 29 -1.58 3.39 -14.61
N ILE A 30 -2.00 4.53 -15.19
CA ILE A 30 -1.74 4.86 -16.61
C ILE A 30 -0.24 4.88 -16.93
N ARG A 31 0.60 5.25 -15.96
CA ARG A 31 2.02 5.60 -16.17
C ARG A 31 2.98 4.57 -15.57
N ASP A 32 2.58 3.93 -14.48
CA ASP A 32 3.42 3.09 -13.65
C ASP A 32 3.44 1.66 -14.17
N ILE A 33 4.23 1.47 -15.23
CA ILE A 33 4.46 0.16 -15.85
C ILE A 33 5.09 -0.81 -14.83
N TYR A 34 5.89 -0.32 -13.87
CA TYR A 34 6.51 -1.20 -12.89
C TYR A 34 5.48 -1.80 -11.96
N LEU A 35 4.56 -1.00 -11.40
CA LEU A 35 3.47 -1.51 -10.59
C LEU A 35 2.62 -2.53 -11.37
N ARG A 36 2.22 -2.18 -12.60
CA ARG A 36 1.41 -3.06 -13.46
C ARG A 36 2.10 -4.37 -13.83
N LYS A 37 3.41 -4.37 -14.05
CA LYS A 37 4.19 -5.59 -14.33
C LYS A 37 4.26 -6.55 -13.14
N ASN A 38 3.99 -6.06 -11.93
CA ASN A 38 3.96 -6.85 -10.72
C ASN A 38 2.53 -7.20 -10.29
N MET A 39 1.52 -6.85 -11.09
CA MET A 39 0.16 -7.38 -10.93
C MET A 39 0.11 -8.81 -11.47
N ASP A 40 -0.52 -9.71 -10.72
CA ASP A 40 -0.82 -11.05 -11.21
C ASP A 40 -2.00 -11.03 -12.21
N THR A 41 -2.42 -12.21 -12.67
CA THR A 41 -3.54 -12.36 -13.62
C THR A 41 -4.88 -11.85 -13.10
N GLU A 42 -5.00 -11.68 -11.78
CA GLU A 42 -6.19 -11.16 -11.12
C GLU A 42 -5.98 -9.73 -10.61
N GLY A 43 -4.86 -9.07 -10.94
CA GLY A 43 -4.58 -7.69 -10.56
C GLY A 43 -3.96 -7.51 -9.17
N TRP A 44 -3.64 -8.58 -8.46
CA TRP A 44 -3.07 -8.51 -7.12
C TRP A 44 -1.59 -8.16 -7.14
N VAL A 45 -1.18 -7.36 -6.16
CA VAL A 45 0.21 -7.00 -5.88
C VAL A 45 0.47 -7.21 -4.40
N SER A 46 1.60 -7.82 -4.04
CA SER A 46 1.92 -8.03 -2.62
C SER A 46 2.16 -6.73 -1.88
N LEU A 47 1.64 -6.63 -0.66
CA LEU A 47 1.89 -5.48 0.21
C LEU A 47 3.40 -5.32 0.44
N SER A 48 4.13 -6.42 0.66
CA SER A 48 5.60 -6.43 0.80
C SER A 48 6.31 -5.76 -0.39
N LEU A 49 5.78 -5.87 -1.62
CA LEU A 49 6.33 -5.17 -2.78
C LEU A 49 6.05 -3.65 -2.71
N ILE A 50 4.84 -3.25 -2.34
CA ILE A 50 4.47 -1.82 -2.18
C ILE A 50 5.30 -1.16 -1.07
N LEU A 51 5.56 -1.88 0.04
CA LEU A 51 6.42 -1.40 1.12
C LEU A 51 7.85 -1.14 0.66
N ASN A 52 8.27 -1.76 -0.44
CA ASN A 52 9.59 -1.51 -1.01
C ASN A 52 9.68 -0.23 -1.85
N PHE A 53 8.57 0.46 -2.10
CA PHE A 53 8.58 1.68 -2.90
C PHE A 53 9.25 2.82 -2.13
N LYS A 54 10.11 3.58 -2.82
CA LYS A 54 10.98 4.60 -2.19
C LYS A 54 10.23 5.55 -1.24
N ARG A 55 9.06 6.03 -1.64
CA ARG A 55 8.27 6.99 -0.85
C ARG A 55 7.62 6.33 0.37
N VAL A 56 7.15 5.09 0.22
CA VAL A 56 6.60 4.30 1.33
C VAL A 56 7.69 3.99 2.35
N LYS A 57 8.88 3.56 1.92
CA LYS A 57 10.05 3.36 2.81
C LYS A 57 10.38 4.61 3.63
N ILE A 58 10.37 5.79 3.00
CA ILE A 58 10.67 7.06 3.69
C ILE A 58 9.63 7.33 4.79
N ILE A 59 8.34 7.14 4.49
CA ILE A 59 7.26 7.36 5.46
C ILE A 59 7.33 6.35 6.60
N ILE A 60 7.51 5.06 6.29
CA ILE A 60 7.64 3.99 7.28
C ILE A 60 8.84 4.22 8.19
N ASN A 61 9.99 4.60 7.63
CA ASN A 61 11.16 4.93 8.44
C ASN A 61 10.89 6.13 9.37
N GLY A 62 10.11 7.12 8.93
CA GLY A 62 9.64 8.21 9.79
C GLY A 62 8.75 7.75 10.95
N ILE A 63 7.85 6.81 10.68
CA ILE A 63 6.99 6.16 11.69
C ILE A 63 7.86 5.35 12.67
N GLN A 64 8.76 4.50 12.16
CA GLN A 64 9.68 3.68 12.93
C GLN A 64 10.57 4.52 13.85
N ASN A 65 11.04 5.69 13.42
CA ASN A 65 11.83 6.56 14.29
C ASN A 65 11.03 7.17 15.45
N SER A 66 9.70 7.17 15.35
CA SER A 66 8.80 7.71 16.36
C SER A 66 8.25 6.64 17.30
N LEU A 67 8.50 5.36 17.01
CA LEU A 67 8.00 4.21 17.76
C LEU A 67 9.18 3.33 18.21
N GLU A 68 9.03 2.61 19.32
CA GLU A 68 10.11 1.76 19.84
C GLU A 68 9.97 0.28 19.38
N SER A 69 8.90 -0.07 18.65
CA SER A 69 8.52 -1.46 18.36
C SER A 69 8.17 -1.70 16.89
N ASP A 70 8.84 -2.67 16.26
CA ASP A 70 8.53 -3.13 14.90
C ASP A 70 7.13 -3.75 14.76
N GLN A 71 6.59 -4.30 15.85
CA GLN A 71 5.23 -4.87 15.87
C GLN A 71 4.16 -3.77 15.78
N GLU A 72 4.40 -2.62 16.41
CA GLU A 72 3.51 -1.46 16.31
C GLU A 72 3.51 -0.89 14.88
N VAL A 73 4.70 -0.81 14.26
CA VAL A 73 4.84 -0.36 12.87
C VAL A 73 4.08 -1.27 11.92
N SER A 74 4.19 -2.58 12.10
CA SER A 74 3.47 -3.57 11.28
C SER A 74 1.95 -3.42 11.44
N SER A 75 1.48 -3.19 12.68
CA SER A 75 0.07 -2.96 12.97
C SER A 75 -0.46 -1.70 12.28
N ILE A 76 0.31 -0.60 12.31
CA ILE A 76 -0.03 0.66 11.64
C ILE A 76 -0.12 0.48 10.13
N ILE A 77 0.82 -0.25 9.52
CA ILE A 77 0.80 -0.53 8.07
C ILE A 77 -0.48 -1.27 7.68
N LEU A 78 -0.84 -2.32 8.43
CA LEU A 78 -2.04 -3.11 8.16
C LEU A 78 -3.32 -2.26 8.34
N GLU A 79 -3.37 -1.42 9.37
CA GLU A 79 -4.48 -0.48 9.58
C GLU A 79 -4.57 0.57 8.46
N THR A 80 -3.44 1.12 8.02
CA THR A 80 -3.39 2.09 6.92
C THR A 80 -3.98 1.53 5.64
N VAL A 81 -3.62 0.29 5.28
CA VAL A 81 -4.14 -0.37 4.08
C VAL A 81 -5.66 -0.57 4.18
N LYS A 82 -6.19 -0.92 5.35
CA LYS A 82 -7.64 -1.03 5.59
C LYS A 82 -8.38 0.29 5.40
N ASN A 83 -7.69 1.42 5.61
CA ASN A 83 -8.25 2.76 5.46
C ASN A 83 -8.21 3.30 4.02
N CYS A 84 -7.47 2.65 3.11
CA CYS A 84 -7.42 3.04 1.70
C CYS A 84 -8.80 2.87 1.04
N GLN A 85 -9.20 3.84 0.22
CA GLN A 85 -10.55 3.89 -0.34
C GLN A 85 -10.67 3.16 -1.68
N ASN A 86 -9.57 3.09 -2.43
CA ASN A 86 -9.58 2.58 -3.81
C ASN A 86 -9.08 1.13 -3.93
N LEU A 87 -8.95 0.43 -2.79
CA LEU A 87 -8.32 -0.88 -2.72
C LEU A 87 -9.27 -1.99 -2.30
N GLU A 88 -9.05 -3.16 -2.88
CA GLU A 88 -9.43 -4.43 -2.32
C GLU A 88 -8.23 -5.10 -1.65
N ILE A 89 -8.51 -5.83 -0.58
CA ILE A 89 -7.52 -6.55 0.22
C ILE A 89 -7.83 -8.04 0.12
N ASN A 90 -6.83 -8.81 -0.27
CA ASN A 90 -6.88 -10.26 -0.25
C ASN A 90 -5.92 -10.78 0.82
N TYR A 91 -6.44 -11.61 1.73
CA TYR A 91 -5.67 -12.26 2.77
C TYR A 91 -5.30 -13.68 2.33
N LEU A 92 -4.02 -14.00 2.40
CA LEU A 92 -3.47 -15.29 1.98
C LEU A 92 -3.45 -16.29 3.13
N ASN A 93 -3.22 -17.57 2.80
CA ASN A 93 -3.00 -18.65 3.79
C ASN A 93 -4.16 -18.83 4.79
N GLU A 94 -5.40 -18.64 4.34
CA GLU A 94 -6.62 -18.76 5.18
C GLU A 94 -6.63 -17.79 6.38
N LYS A 95 -5.83 -16.72 6.32
CA LYS A 95 -5.81 -15.67 7.34
C LYS A 95 -6.92 -14.66 7.10
N ASP A 96 -7.25 -13.97 8.17
CA ASP A 96 -8.23 -12.88 8.22
C ASP A 96 -7.55 -11.55 8.58
N ALA A 97 -8.37 -10.51 8.72
CA ALA A 97 -7.91 -9.16 9.01
C ALA A 97 -7.22 -9.03 10.38
N GLU A 98 -7.45 -9.98 11.29
CA GLU A 98 -6.96 -10.03 12.65
C GLU A 98 -5.65 -10.83 12.78
N SER A 99 -5.45 -11.84 11.92
CA SER A 99 -4.31 -12.76 11.98
C SER A 99 -3.27 -12.57 10.87
N ALA A 100 -3.61 -11.85 9.80
CA ALA A 100 -2.69 -11.60 8.69
C ALA A 100 -1.48 -10.74 9.09
N THR A 101 -0.31 -11.10 8.56
CA THR A 101 0.89 -10.28 8.59
C THR A 101 1.10 -9.57 7.24
N ILE A 102 2.11 -8.71 7.14
CA ILE A 102 2.42 -7.97 5.90
C ILE A 102 2.58 -8.91 4.69
N ASP A 103 3.21 -10.08 4.89
CA ASP A 103 3.48 -11.04 3.81
C ASP A 103 2.25 -11.84 3.39
N ASP A 104 1.16 -11.77 4.17
CA ASP A 104 -0.10 -12.44 3.88
C ASP A 104 -1.13 -11.51 3.23
N VAL A 105 -0.72 -10.31 2.81
CA VAL A 105 -1.63 -9.29 2.27
C VAL A 105 -1.29 -8.96 0.83
N ASN A 106 -2.29 -9.12 -0.04
CA ASN A 106 -2.27 -8.66 -1.42
C ASN A 106 -3.26 -7.51 -1.61
N LEU A 107 -2.88 -6.54 -2.45
CA LEU A 107 -3.64 -5.34 -2.77
C LEU A 107 -4.01 -5.31 -4.24
N ARG A 108 -5.20 -4.80 -4.55
CA ARG A 108 -5.67 -4.58 -5.92
C ARG A 108 -6.55 -3.33 -5.97
N VAL A 109 -6.61 -2.67 -7.12
CA VAL A 109 -7.59 -1.60 -7.33
C VAL A 109 -9.01 -2.18 -7.36
N LYS A 110 -9.95 -1.51 -6.67
CA LYS A 110 -11.31 -2.01 -6.50
C LYS A 110 -12.09 -2.16 -7.81
N ASP A 111 -11.95 -1.18 -8.69
CA ASP A 111 -12.73 -1.11 -9.92
C ASP A 111 -11.83 -1.21 -11.15
N ASN A 112 -12.30 -1.95 -12.16
CA ASN A 112 -11.67 -2.06 -13.49
C ASN A 112 -10.20 -2.52 -13.44
N PHE A 113 -9.84 -3.43 -12.52
CA PHE A 113 -8.47 -3.90 -12.38
C PHE A 113 -7.94 -4.56 -13.66
N GLU A 114 -8.82 -5.19 -14.44
CA GLU A 114 -8.50 -5.90 -15.68
C GLU A 114 -7.88 -4.98 -16.73
N GLN A 115 -8.21 -3.68 -16.71
CA GLN A 115 -7.67 -2.68 -17.63
C GLN A 115 -6.20 -2.36 -17.37
N TRP A 116 -5.70 -2.71 -16.18
CA TRP A 116 -4.34 -2.38 -15.73
C TRP A 116 -3.38 -3.56 -15.85
N LEU A 117 -3.88 -4.75 -16.20
CA LEU A 117 -3.03 -5.91 -16.49
C LEU A 117 -2.16 -5.65 -17.74
N LEU A 118 -1.07 -6.39 -17.86
CA LEU A 118 -0.09 -6.30 -18.97
C LEU A 118 0.08 -7.63 -19.69
#